data_AF-A0A9J8BJC0-F1
#
_entry.id   AF-A0A9J8BJC0-F1
#
_cell.length_a   1.000
_cell.length_b   1.000
_cell.length_c   1.000
_cell.angle_alpha   90.00
_cell.angle_beta   90.00
_cell.angle_gamma   90.00
#
_symmetry.space_group_name_H-M   'P 1'
#
loop_
_entity.id
_entity.type
_entity.pdbx_description
1 polymer ?
#
loop_
_entity_poly.entity_id
_entity_poly.type
_entity_poly.pdbx_seq_one_letter_code
_entity_poly.pdbx_strand_id
1 'polypeptide(L)'
;HYSLFFFNNFFKVNFIKLVIFFFFFLTNCHHFFVVLSETDSKKGLNKEAESSEHIKFALAQKPPPPPKKIYAYLDKYVVGQSYAKKVLAVAVYNHYKRIYNNLPAAGRQQADPEKQSALSPRELLQIAGISPSGNALGASVQQQTNQQAPQDKRGRDVLDSAHTDIKLEKSNIVLLGPTGSGKTLLAQTLARCLDVPFAICDCTTLTQAGYVGEDIESVIAKLLQDANYSVEKAQQGIVFLDEVDKIGSVPGIHQLRDVGGEGVQQGLLKLLEGTIVIVPEKNSRKLRGETVQVDTTNILFVASGAFNGLDRIVSRRKNEKYLGFGTPSNLGKGRRAAAAADLANSSGNEADVIAEIEEKDRLLRLVEARDLIEFGMIPEFVGRLPVVVPLHSLDEEMLVQILTEPRNAVVPQYQALFSMDKCELNVTPDALRAIARFALERKTGARGLRSIMEKLLLEPMFEVPQSDIIAVELTKEVIQGKCGPRYIRAPPKETEEEFDSASEEDNWPRHADAANN
;
A
#
# COMPACT_ATOMS: atom_id res chain seq x y z
N HIS A 1 61.03 -12.32 -25.39
CA HIS A 1 60.07 -11.72 -26.34
C HIS A 1 58.90 -12.63 -26.75
N TYR A 2 58.96 -13.96 -26.62
CA TYR A 2 57.85 -14.86 -27.01
C TYR A 2 56.76 -15.11 -25.93
N SER A 3 57.02 -14.83 -24.64
CA SER A 3 56.03 -15.04 -23.57
C SER A 3 54.98 -13.91 -23.47
N LEU A 4 55.34 -12.67 -23.81
CA LEU A 4 54.42 -11.52 -23.76
C LEU A 4 53.37 -11.53 -24.87
N PHE A 5 53.62 -12.25 -25.97
CA PHE A 5 52.71 -12.29 -27.13
C PHE A 5 51.57 -13.30 -26.93
N PHE A 6 51.81 -14.37 -26.18
CA PHE A 6 50.78 -15.36 -25.83
C PHE A 6 49.80 -14.84 -24.77
N PHE A 7 50.30 -14.10 -23.77
CA PHE A 7 49.45 -13.52 -22.73
C PHE A 7 48.47 -12.46 -23.28
N ASN A 8 48.92 -11.66 -24.24
CA ASN A 8 48.08 -10.63 -24.88
C ASN A 8 47.02 -11.22 -25.82
N ASN A 9 47.33 -12.32 -26.53
CA ASN A 9 46.35 -13.00 -27.38
C ASN A 9 45.32 -13.80 -26.56
N PHE A 10 45.71 -14.41 -25.44
CA PHE A 10 44.78 -15.16 -24.59
C PHE A 10 43.76 -14.23 -23.90
N PHE A 11 44.18 -13.02 -23.53
CA PHE A 11 43.26 -12.00 -22.99
C PHE A 11 42.35 -11.40 -24.08
N LYS A 12 42.87 -11.14 -25.29
CA LYS A 12 42.05 -10.66 -26.41
C LYS A 12 40.99 -11.65 -26.85
N VAL A 13 41.31 -12.95 -26.92
CA VAL A 13 40.36 -13.98 -27.35
C VAL A 13 39.28 -14.23 -26.29
N ASN A 14 39.63 -14.19 -25.00
CA ASN A 14 38.62 -14.28 -23.93
C ASN A 14 37.78 -13.02 -23.80
N PHE A 15 38.34 -11.83 -24.05
CA PHE A 15 37.58 -10.58 -24.08
C PHE A 15 36.62 -10.52 -25.28
N ILE A 16 37.04 -11.01 -26.45
CA ILE A 16 36.18 -11.11 -27.63
C ILE A 16 35.08 -12.15 -27.43
N LYS A 17 35.38 -13.30 -26.80
CA LYS A 17 34.35 -14.28 -26.42
C LYS A 17 33.37 -13.72 -25.37
N LEU A 18 33.84 -12.95 -24.40
CA LEU A 18 32.99 -12.29 -23.41
C LEU A 18 32.11 -11.21 -24.06
N VAL A 19 32.66 -10.42 -24.99
CA VAL A 19 31.93 -9.38 -25.73
C VAL A 19 30.91 -9.99 -26.70
N ILE A 20 31.22 -11.12 -27.35
CA ILE A 20 30.27 -11.85 -28.20
C ILE A 20 29.18 -12.52 -27.36
N PHE A 21 29.51 -13.07 -26.19
CA PHE A 21 28.52 -13.61 -25.25
C PHE A 21 27.60 -12.51 -24.71
N PHE A 22 28.14 -11.30 -24.48
CA PHE A 22 27.35 -10.12 -24.10
C PHE A 22 26.48 -9.60 -25.27
N PHE A 23 26.97 -9.66 -26.51
CA PHE A 23 26.23 -9.25 -27.71
C PHE A 23 25.10 -10.22 -28.08
N PHE A 24 25.29 -11.53 -27.85
CA PHE A 24 24.25 -12.54 -28.07
C PHE A 24 23.17 -12.49 -26.97
N PHE A 25 23.54 -12.08 -25.75
CA PHE A 25 22.56 -11.81 -24.70
C PHE A 25 21.78 -10.50 -24.94
N LEU A 26 22.39 -9.51 -25.61
CA LEU A 26 21.75 -8.22 -25.92
C LEU A 26 20.76 -8.28 -27.10
N THR A 27 20.82 -9.30 -27.95
CA THR A 27 19.94 -9.41 -29.13
C THR A 27 18.56 -9.99 -28.81
N ASN A 28 18.33 -10.47 -27.57
CA ASN A 28 17.01 -10.91 -27.08
C ASN A 28 16.36 -9.94 -26.05
N CYS A 29 16.93 -8.75 -25.84
CA CYS A 29 16.39 -7.77 -24.89
C CYS A 29 16.12 -6.42 -25.57
N HIS A 30 15.04 -6.36 -26.34
CA HIS A 30 14.54 -5.11 -26.92
C HIS A 30 13.43 -4.51 -26.05
N HIS A 31 13.79 -3.86 -24.94
CA HIS A 31 12.98 -2.75 -24.41
C HIS A 31 13.75 -1.81 -23.47
N PHE A 32 14.03 -0.62 -24.00
CA PHE A 32 14.06 0.69 -23.31
C PHE A 32 15.17 0.99 -22.29
N PHE A 33 16.35 1.36 -22.79
CA PHE A 33 17.23 2.33 -22.11
C PHE A 33 17.86 3.26 -23.15
N VAL A 34 17.34 4.48 -23.25
CA VAL A 34 17.89 5.56 -24.09
C VAL A 34 18.89 6.35 -23.26
N VAL A 35 20.19 6.10 -23.48
CA VAL A 35 21.25 7.05 -23.14
C VAL A 35 21.56 7.82 -24.42
N LEU A 36 21.15 9.09 -24.46
CA LEU A 36 21.47 10.01 -25.54
C LEU A 36 22.97 10.31 -25.52
N SER A 37 23.67 9.94 -26.58
CA SER A 37 24.97 10.53 -26.92
C SER A 37 24.75 11.87 -27.62
N GLU A 38 25.52 12.86 -27.18
CA GLU A 38 25.71 14.16 -27.83
C GLU A 38 26.09 13.97 -29.30
N THR A 39 25.20 14.32 -30.22
CA THR A 39 25.49 14.79 -31.59
C THR A 39 24.16 15.11 -32.26
N ASP A 40 23.66 16.33 -32.02
CA ASP A 40 22.89 17.10 -33.01
C ASP A 40 22.73 18.54 -32.50
N SER A 41 23.87 19.25 -32.49
CA SER A 41 23.86 20.70 -32.51
C SER A 41 23.47 21.18 -33.91
N LYS A 42 22.45 22.04 -33.97
CA LYS A 42 21.97 22.86 -35.11
C LYS A 42 20.81 22.28 -35.92
N LYS A 43 19.61 22.37 -35.34
CA LYS A 43 18.40 22.93 -36.00
C LYS A 43 17.23 22.94 -35.01
N GLY A 44 16.78 24.13 -34.63
CA GLY A 44 15.53 24.31 -33.89
C GLY A 44 15.59 25.31 -32.74
N LEU A 45 15.99 26.57 -33.01
CA LEU A 45 15.53 27.67 -32.16
C LEU A 45 14.02 27.80 -32.37
N ASN A 46 13.24 27.20 -31.46
CA ASN A 46 11.84 27.51 -31.09
C ASN A 46 11.20 26.35 -30.29
N LYS A 47 11.91 25.79 -29.30
CA LYS A 47 11.37 24.69 -28.47
C LYS A 47 11.80 24.70 -26.99
N GLU A 48 12.25 25.85 -26.48
CA GLU A 48 12.61 26.02 -25.06
C GLU A 48 11.50 26.70 -24.23
N ALA A 49 10.43 27.20 -24.86
CA ALA A 49 9.27 27.74 -24.15
C ALA A 49 8.30 26.64 -23.68
N GLU A 50 8.23 25.49 -24.37
CA GLU A 50 7.27 24.42 -24.06
C GLU A 50 7.73 23.49 -22.92
N SER A 51 9.04 23.33 -22.71
CA SER A 51 9.56 22.45 -21.64
C SER A 51 9.41 23.03 -20.23
N SER A 52 9.29 24.35 -20.10
CA SER A 52 9.01 25.03 -18.83
C SER A 52 7.52 25.07 -18.48
N GLU A 53 6.63 24.91 -19.47
CA GLU A 53 5.18 24.76 -19.24
C GLU A 53 4.80 23.35 -18.80
N HIS A 54 5.48 22.30 -19.29
CA HIS A 54 5.25 20.92 -18.85
C HIS A 54 5.65 20.66 -17.39
N ILE A 55 6.63 21.39 -16.84
CA ILE A 55 7.00 21.32 -15.42
C ILE A 55 5.97 22.08 -14.54
N LYS A 56 5.29 23.09 -15.10
CA LYS A 56 4.21 23.81 -14.41
C LYS A 56 2.85 23.09 -14.46
N PHE A 57 2.70 22.02 -15.25
CA PHE A 57 1.43 21.29 -15.42
C PHE A 57 1.29 19.98 -14.62
N ALA A 58 2.31 19.53 -13.88
CA ALA A 58 2.23 18.35 -13.01
C ALA A 58 1.78 18.65 -11.57
N LEU A 59 1.72 19.92 -11.18
CA LEU A 59 1.34 20.37 -9.83
C LEU A 59 -0.04 21.05 -9.78
N ALA A 60 -0.88 20.84 -10.79
CA ALA A 60 -2.31 21.08 -10.71
C ALA A 60 -2.99 19.94 -9.91
N GLN A 61 -2.68 19.89 -8.61
CA GLN A 61 -3.50 19.43 -7.48
C GLN A 61 -4.90 18.92 -7.91
N LYS A 62 -4.96 17.68 -8.46
CA LYS A 62 -6.22 17.07 -8.90
C LYS A 62 -7.08 16.85 -7.65
N PRO A 63 -8.34 17.30 -7.63
CA PRO A 63 -9.19 17.11 -6.46
C PRO A 63 -9.22 15.61 -6.09
N PRO A 64 -9.20 15.29 -4.78
CA PRO A 64 -9.11 13.91 -4.34
C PRO A 64 -10.28 13.11 -4.91
N PRO A 65 -10.06 11.85 -5.34
CA PRO A 65 -11.11 11.06 -5.98
C PRO A 65 -12.28 10.87 -5.00
N PRO A 66 -13.53 10.92 -5.49
CA PRO A 66 -14.69 10.79 -4.62
C PRO A 66 -14.69 9.41 -3.94
N PRO A 67 -15.21 9.28 -2.71
CA PRO A 67 -15.19 8.02 -1.96
C PRO A 67 -15.75 6.82 -2.73
N LYS A 68 -16.79 7.05 -3.56
CA LYS A 68 -17.39 6.01 -4.42
C LYS A 68 -16.39 5.45 -5.44
N LYS A 69 -15.52 6.29 -6.00
CA LYS A 69 -14.50 5.88 -6.97
C LYS A 69 -13.37 5.09 -6.29
N ILE A 70 -12.96 5.52 -5.09
CA ILE A 70 -12.00 4.77 -4.26
C ILE A 70 -12.57 3.40 -3.92
N TYR A 71 -13.83 3.33 -3.45
CA TYR A 71 -14.51 2.08 -3.16
C TYR A 71 -14.54 1.14 -4.37
N ALA A 72 -14.96 1.63 -5.53
CA ALA A 72 -15.01 0.84 -6.76
C ALA A 72 -13.63 0.38 -7.25
N TYR A 73 -12.56 1.12 -6.93
CA TYR A 73 -11.20 0.67 -7.21
C TYR A 73 -10.77 -0.44 -6.25
N LEU A 74 -11.01 -0.27 -4.94
CA LEU A 74 -10.71 -1.28 -3.92
C LEU A 74 -11.46 -2.59 -4.18
N ASP A 75 -12.70 -2.52 -4.66
CA ASP A 75 -13.56 -3.67 -4.96
C ASP A 75 -12.96 -4.62 -6.01
N LYS A 76 -12.17 -4.10 -6.96
CA LYS A 76 -11.51 -4.90 -8.02
C LYS A 76 -10.38 -5.79 -7.52
N TYR A 77 -9.86 -5.51 -6.32
CA TYR A 77 -8.70 -6.20 -5.75
C TYR A 77 -9.02 -6.89 -4.42
N VAL A 78 -9.99 -6.36 -3.66
CA VAL A 78 -10.37 -6.88 -2.35
C VAL A 78 -11.84 -7.28 -2.34
N VAL A 79 -12.03 -8.59 -2.28
CA VAL A 79 -13.34 -9.25 -2.18
C VAL A 79 -13.91 -9.08 -0.77
N GLY A 80 -15.22 -8.90 -0.66
CA GLY A 80 -15.91 -8.73 0.64
C GLY A 80 -15.54 -7.42 1.34
N GLN A 81 -15.55 -7.39 2.68
CA GLN A 81 -15.08 -6.26 3.50
C GLN A 81 -15.71 -4.90 3.15
N SER A 82 -17.00 -4.90 2.76
CA SER A 82 -17.71 -3.71 2.26
C SER A 82 -17.72 -2.56 3.26
N TYR A 83 -17.87 -2.86 4.55
CA TYR A 83 -17.83 -1.85 5.62
C TYR A 83 -16.45 -1.18 5.70
N ALA A 84 -15.38 -1.98 5.75
CA ALA A 84 -14.01 -1.48 5.82
C ALA A 84 -13.65 -0.61 4.61
N LYS A 85 -13.99 -1.05 3.39
CA LYS A 85 -13.80 -0.28 2.16
C LYS A 85 -14.51 1.08 2.20
N LYS A 86 -15.73 1.13 2.73
CA LYS A 86 -16.51 2.39 2.86
C LYS A 86 -15.85 3.35 3.85
N VAL A 87 -15.49 2.88 5.04
CA VAL A 87 -14.87 3.73 6.07
C VAL A 87 -13.52 4.26 5.59
N LEU A 88 -12.68 3.40 5.00
CA LEU A 88 -11.40 3.79 4.42
C LEU A 88 -11.54 4.84 3.32
N ALA A 89 -12.47 4.63 2.38
CA ALA A 89 -12.69 5.58 1.30
C ALA A 89 -13.11 6.97 1.81
N VAL A 90 -13.93 7.05 2.87
CA VAL A 90 -14.34 8.32 3.49
C VAL A 90 -13.19 8.95 4.27
N ALA A 91 -12.48 8.17 5.09
CA ALA A 91 -11.38 8.66 5.91
C ALA A 91 -10.25 9.26 5.06
N VAL A 92 -9.89 8.57 3.99
CA VAL A 92 -8.84 9.01 3.06
C VAL A 92 -9.27 10.22 2.26
N TYR A 93 -10.50 10.25 1.76
CA TYR A 93 -11.04 11.43 1.09
C TYR A 93 -10.99 12.66 2.01
N ASN A 94 -11.38 12.51 3.28
CA ASN A 94 -11.32 13.58 4.26
C ASN A 94 -9.88 14.01 4.57
N HIS A 95 -8.94 13.06 4.69
CA HIS A 95 -7.53 13.36 4.93
C HIS A 95 -6.92 14.18 3.80
N TYR A 96 -7.14 13.80 2.55
CA TYR A 96 -6.64 14.57 1.43
C TYR A 96 -7.37 15.91 1.32
N LYS A 97 -8.70 15.96 1.46
CA LYS A 97 -9.46 17.21 1.51
C LYS A 97 -8.91 18.19 2.55
N ARG A 98 -8.50 17.67 3.71
CA ARG A 98 -7.81 18.43 4.76
C ARG A 98 -6.47 18.97 4.29
N ILE A 99 -5.62 18.17 3.64
CA ILE A 99 -4.34 18.62 3.08
C ILE A 99 -4.57 19.75 2.07
N TYR A 100 -5.53 19.59 1.15
CA TYR A 100 -5.89 20.63 0.17
C TYR A 100 -6.33 21.94 0.84
N ASN A 101 -7.01 21.87 1.98
CA ASN A 101 -7.47 23.05 2.72
C ASN A 101 -6.36 23.70 3.58
N ASN A 102 -5.46 22.89 4.12
CA ASN A 102 -4.39 23.34 5.02
C ASN A 102 -3.11 23.78 4.26
N LEU A 103 -2.97 23.43 2.98
CA LEU A 103 -1.90 23.95 2.13
C LEU A 103 -2.11 25.47 1.99
N PRO A 104 -1.14 26.30 2.40
CA PRO A 104 -1.22 27.73 2.16
C PRO A 104 -1.34 27.93 0.65
N ALA A 105 -2.31 28.73 0.24
CA ALA A 105 -2.51 29.10 -1.16
C ALA A 105 -1.34 29.97 -1.66
N ALA A 106 -0.15 29.38 -1.79
CA ALA A 106 0.97 29.96 -2.51
C ALA A 106 0.58 29.99 -3.99
N GLY A 107 -0.14 31.06 -4.39
CA GLY A 107 -0.59 31.26 -5.76
C GLY A 107 -2.09 31.47 -5.97
N ARG A 108 -2.89 31.87 -4.96
CA ARG A 108 -4.06 32.71 -5.29
C ARG A 108 -3.53 34.08 -5.73
N GLN A 109 -2.99 34.15 -6.95
CA GLN A 109 -2.99 35.40 -7.68
C GLN A 109 -4.41 35.94 -7.58
N GLN A 110 -4.52 37.18 -7.14
CA GLN A 110 -5.75 37.95 -7.20
C GLN A 110 -6.31 37.78 -8.61
N ALA A 111 -7.34 36.96 -8.74
CA ALA A 111 -8.27 37.14 -9.83
C ALA A 111 -8.99 38.44 -9.48
N ASP A 112 -8.53 39.53 -10.08
CA ASP A 112 -9.29 40.77 -10.17
C ASP A 112 -10.74 40.42 -10.52
N PRO A 113 -11.75 40.93 -9.79
CA PRO A 113 -13.10 40.95 -10.30
C PRO A 113 -13.24 42.13 -11.27
N GLU A 114 -12.43 42.19 -12.32
CA GLU A 114 -12.68 43.11 -13.44
C GLU A 114 -13.47 42.38 -14.53
N LYS A 115 -14.79 42.37 -14.34
CA LYS A 115 -15.76 42.51 -15.42
C LYS A 115 -17.14 42.80 -14.83
N GLN A 116 -17.44 44.09 -14.66
CA GLN A 116 -18.73 44.65 -15.04
C GLN A 116 -18.67 46.19 -15.18
N SER A 117 -19.16 46.62 -16.35
CA SER A 117 -19.50 47.97 -16.80
C SER A 117 -18.41 49.06 -16.84
N ALA A 118 -17.94 49.30 -18.06
CA ALA A 118 -17.48 50.62 -18.50
C ALA A 118 -18.58 51.68 -18.23
N LEU A 119 -18.26 52.66 -17.40
CA LEU A 119 -18.99 53.92 -17.29
C LEU A 119 -18.07 55.04 -17.81
N SER A 120 -18.60 55.83 -18.74
CA SER A 120 -17.87 56.87 -19.46
C SER A 120 -17.39 58.01 -18.55
N PRO A 121 -16.24 58.66 -18.82
CA PRO A 121 -15.67 59.76 -18.02
C PRO A 121 -16.48 61.07 -17.91
N ARG A 122 -17.79 61.08 -18.11
CA ARG A 122 -18.62 62.31 -18.12
C ARG A 122 -19.44 62.57 -16.85
N GLU A 123 -19.43 61.67 -15.85
CA GLU A 123 -20.26 61.84 -14.64
C GLU A 123 -19.48 62.19 -13.37
N LEU A 124 -18.14 62.30 -13.44
CA LEU A 124 -17.30 62.68 -12.29
C LEU A 124 -17.05 64.20 -12.17
N LEU A 125 -17.68 65.01 -13.02
CA LEU A 125 -17.53 66.46 -13.05
C LEU A 125 -18.73 67.24 -12.49
N GLN A 126 -19.69 66.56 -11.85
CA GLN A 126 -20.90 67.20 -11.29
C GLN A 126 -20.96 67.25 -9.76
N ILE A 127 -19.93 66.76 -9.06
CA ILE A 127 -19.77 66.95 -7.59
C ILE A 127 -18.77 68.09 -7.27
N ALA A 128 -18.17 68.70 -8.29
CA ALA A 128 -17.40 69.94 -8.15
C ALA A 128 -18.26 71.16 -8.56
N GLY A 129 -19.43 71.30 -7.93
CA GLY A 129 -20.32 72.45 -8.10
C GLY A 129 -19.97 73.57 -7.12
N ILE A 130 -19.08 74.47 -7.53
CA ILE A 130 -18.90 75.79 -6.92
C ILE A 130 -20.15 76.63 -7.18
N SER A 131 -20.68 77.32 -6.16
CA SER A 131 -21.21 78.69 -6.26
C SER A 131 -21.57 79.28 -4.88
N PRO A 132 -21.57 80.63 -4.75
CA PRO A 132 -21.01 81.33 -3.60
C PRO A 132 -22.06 81.97 -2.69
N SER A 133 -21.65 82.38 -1.49
CA SER A 133 -22.10 83.56 -0.69
C SER A 133 -22.26 83.24 0.79
N GLY A 134 -21.62 84.04 1.66
CA GLY A 134 -22.20 84.41 2.96
C GLY A 134 -21.52 83.91 4.24
N ASN A 135 -20.50 84.65 4.68
CA ASN A 135 -20.08 84.96 6.06
C ASN A 135 -20.63 84.16 7.27
N ALA A 136 -19.70 83.72 8.13
CA ALA A 136 -19.53 84.08 9.56
C ALA A 136 -18.61 83.05 10.27
N LEU A 137 -17.35 83.38 10.57
CA LEU A 137 -16.84 83.94 11.85
C LEU A 137 -16.61 82.91 12.99
N GLY A 138 -15.34 82.80 13.42
CA GLY A 138 -14.86 82.24 14.70
C GLY A 138 -13.84 81.11 14.54
N ALA A 139 -12.51 81.37 14.50
CA ALA A 139 -11.59 81.36 15.66
C ALA A 139 -11.74 80.08 16.53
N SER A 140 -10.74 79.25 16.80
CA SER A 140 -9.34 79.54 17.13
C SER A 140 -8.47 78.26 17.08
N VAL A 141 -7.19 78.50 16.82
CA VAL A 141 -6.03 77.62 17.03
C VAL A 141 -6.01 77.05 18.45
N GLN A 142 -5.81 75.73 18.60
CA GLN A 142 -5.03 75.19 19.73
C GLN A 142 -4.38 73.84 19.39
N GLN A 143 -3.07 73.91 19.36
CA GLN A 143 -2.11 72.82 19.29
C GLN A 143 -2.03 72.16 20.67
N GLN A 144 -2.34 70.86 20.77
CA GLN A 144 -1.96 70.06 21.93
C GLN A 144 -1.75 68.59 21.55
N THR A 145 -0.52 68.17 21.84
CA THR A 145 -0.01 66.82 21.97
C THR A 145 -1.01 65.85 22.59
N ASN A 146 -1.28 64.72 21.93
CA ASN A 146 -1.68 63.53 22.66
C ASN A 146 -1.16 62.26 22.00
N GLN A 147 -0.52 61.44 22.82
CA GLN A 147 -0.01 60.11 22.50
C GLN A 147 -1.17 59.24 22.01
N GLN A 148 -1.13 58.78 20.76
CA GLN A 148 -2.03 57.72 20.31
C GLN A 148 -1.39 56.38 20.64
N ALA A 149 -1.93 55.76 21.70
CA ALA A 149 -1.79 54.35 22.00
C ALA A 149 -2.14 53.50 20.77
N PRO A 150 -1.61 52.26 20.64
CA PRO A 150 -2.03 51.35 19.59
C PRO A 150 -3.55 51.16 19.73
N GLN A 151 -4.29 51.47 18.68
CA GLN A 151 -5.70 51.11 18.62
C GLN A 151 -5.78 49.58 18.70
N ASP A 152 -6.15 49.08 19.88
CA ASP A 152 -6.66 47.73 20.04
C ASP A 152 -7.79 47.57 19.02
N LYS A 153 -7.49 46.80 17.97
CA LYS A 153 -8.51 46.24 17.08
C LYS A 153 -9.44 45.45 17.99
N ARG A 154 -10.59 46.05 18.26
CA ARG A 154 -11.65 45.50 19.10
C ARG A 154 -11.90 44.07 18.62
N GLY A 155 -11.90 43.11 19.54
CA GLY A 155 -12.09 41.68 19.29
C GLY A 155 -13.42 41.29 18.65
N ARG A 156 -14.18 42.24 18.10
CA ARG A 156 -15.39 42.05 17.30
C ARG A 156 -15.07 41.82 15.83
N ASP A 157 -13.99 42.42 15.30
CA ASP A 157 -13.59 42.24 13.90
C ASP A 157 -12.90 40.89 13.63
N VAL A 158 -12.51 40.16 14.69
CA VAL A 158 -11.99 38.79 14.62
C VAL A 158 -13.11 37.75 14.50
N LEU A 159 -14.34 38.11 14.89
CA LEU A 159 -15.48 37.19 14.91
C LEU A 159 -16.28 37.18 13.60
N ASP A 160 -16.10 38.18 12.73
CA ASP A 160 -16.93 38.39 11.53
C ASP A 160 -16.24 37.98 10.21
N SER A 161 -15.02 37.43 10.26
CA SER A 161 -14.46 36.71 9.11
C SER A 161 -15.09 35.33 9.01
N ALA A 162 -16.10 35.18 8.15
CA ALA A 162 -16.85 33.95 7.88
C ALA A 162 -16.01 32.73 7.38
N HIS A 163 -14.69 32.89 7.29
CA HIS A 163 -13.73 31.80 7.24
C HIS A 163 -12.67 32.06 8.31
N THR A 164 -12.93 31.68 9.55
CA THR A 164 -11.82 31.37 10.45
C THR A 164 -11.06 30.21 9.79
N ASP A 165 -9.74 30.36 9.61
CA ASP A 165 -8.87 29.30 9.13
C ASP A 165 -8.80 28.20 10.21
N ILE A 166 -9.86 27.40 10.31
CA ILE A 166 -9.96 26.29 11.24
C ILE A 166 -8.99 25.23 10.76
N LYS A 167 -7.85 25.12 11.45
CA LYS A 167 -6.86 24.08 11.19
C LYS A 167 -7.47 22.73 11.50
N LEU A 168 -7.75 21.98 10.45
CA LEU A 168 -8.32 20.65 10.55
C LEU A 168 -7.24 19.65 11.02
N GLU A 169 -7.56 18.89 12.06
CA GLU A 169 -6.70 17.82 12.60
C GLU A 169 -6.71 16.58 11.70
N LYS A 170 -5.63 15.78 11.78
CA LYS A 170 -5.53 14.54 11.00
C LYS A 170 -6.31 13.40 11.65
N SER A 171 -6.95 12.59 10.83
CA SER A 171 -7.68 11.39 11.28
C SER A 171 -6.93 10.15 10.86
N ASN A 172 -6.01 9.70 11.72
CA ASN A 172 -5.31 8.45 11.48
C ASN A 172 -6.25 7.24 11.66
N ILE A 173 -5.87 6.12 11.08
CA ILE A 173 -6.74 4.96 10.91
C ILE A 173 -6.13 3.74 11.62
N VAL A 174 -6.96 2.94 12.26
CA VAL A 174 -6.62 1.61 12.78
C VAL A 174 -7.46 0.55 12.09
N LEU A 175 -6.81 -0.44 11.50
CA LEU A 175 -7.41 -1.64 10.95
C LEU A 175 -7.35 -2.77 11.99
N LEU A 176 -8.53 -3.25 12.40
CA LEU A 176 -8.68 -4.39 13.30
C LEU A 176 -9.19 -5.60 12.50
N GLY A 177 -8.70 -6.80 12.78
CA GLY A 177 -9.32 -8.02 12.23
C GLY A 177 -8.32 -9.16 12.09
N PRO A 178 -8.77 -10.38 11.76
CA PRO A 178 -7.94 -11.58 11.81
C PRO A 178 -6.78 -11.55 10.81
N THR A 179 -5.81 -12.45 11.00
CA THR A 179 -4.72 -12.65 10.04
C THR A 179 -5.28 -13.13 8.70
N GLY A 180 -4.70 -12.64 7.60
CA GLY A 180 -5.14 -13.05 6.27
C GLY A 180 -6.45 -12.44 5.75
N SER A 181 -7.10 -11.51 6.47
CA SER A 181 -8.31 -10.79 6.01
C SER A 181 -8.06 -9.68 4.96
N GLY A 182 -6.80 -9.44 4.59
CA GLY A 182 -6.45 -8.47 3.54
C GLY A 182 -6.11 -7.06 4.03
N LYS A 183 -5.82 -6.85 5.32
CA LYS A 183 -5.41 -5.54 5.90
C LYS A 183 -4.28 -4.86 5.10
N THR A 184 -3.16 -5.55 4.90
CA THR A 184 -2.00 -5.05 4.14
C THR A 184 -2.36 -4.80 2.68
N LEU A 185 -3.15 -5.69 2.06
CA LEU A 185 -3.58 -5.56 0.66
C LEU A 185 -4.48 -4.34 0.45
N LEU A 186 -5.39 -4.05 1.39
CA LEU A 186 -6.23 -2.85 1.36
C LEU A 186 -5.38 -1.58 1.38
N ALA A 187 -4.43 -1.48 2.30
CA ALA A 187 -3.55 -0.30 2.39
C ALA A 187 -2.70 -0.11 1.12
N GLN A 188 -2.09 -1.19 0.61
CA GLN A 188 -1.29 -1.13 -0.61
C GLN A 188 -2.12 -0.79 -1.85
N THR A 189 -3.35 -1.29 -1.94
CA THR A 189 -4.26 -0.97 -3.05
C THR A 189 -4.75 0.47 -2.96
N LEU A 190 -4.96 0.97 -1.74
CA LEU A 190 -5.35 2.34 -1.49
C LEU A 190 -4.25 3.33 -1.90
N ALA A 191 -2.99 3.06 -1.55
CA ALA A 191 -1.87 3.88 -2.01
C ALA A 191 -1.75 3.90 -3.54
N ARG A 192 -1.86 2.74 -4.20
CA ARG A 192 -1.88 2.62 -5.67
C ARG A 192 -3.06 3.37 -6.32
N CYS A 193 -4.21 3.44 -5.65
CA CYS A 193 -5.37 4.18 -6.15
C CYS A 193 -5.13 5.70 -6.17
N LEU A 194 -4.34 6.20 -5.23
CA LEU A 194 -4.11 7.63 -5.01
C LEU A 194 -2.80 8.13 -5.65
N ASP A 195 -1.93 7.21 -6.08
CA ASP A 195 -0.62 7.52 -6.65
C ASP A 195 0.26 8.34 -5.69
N VAL A 196 0.31 7.90 -4.43
CA VAL A 196 1.06 8.54 -3.35
C VAL A 196 2.12 7.58 -2.80
N PRO A 197 3.26 8.11 -2.28
CA PRO A 197 4.29 7.28 -1.68
C PRO A 197 3.76 6.44 -0.52
N PHE A 198 4.22 5.20 -0.42
CA PHE A 198 3.74 4.22 0.54
C PHE A 198 4.89 3.48 1.23
N ALA A 199 4.91 3.54 2.55
CA ALA A 199 5.87 2.80 3.36
C ALA A 199 5.17 1.75 4.21
N ILE A 200 5.65 0.51 4.16
CA ILE A 200 5.26 -0.55 5.08
C ILE A 200 6.31 -0.61 6.18
N CYS A 201 5.88 -0.53 7.44
CA CYS A 201 6.72 -0.76 8.59
C CYS A 201 6.09 -1.79 9.52
N ASP A 202 6.90 -2.75 9.94
CA ASP A 202 6.55 -3.67 11.01
C ASP A 202 6.86 -3.01 12.36
N CYS A 203 5.90 -2.95 13.27
CA CYS A 203 6.13 -2.35 14.59
C CYS A 203 7.00 -3.22 15.50
N THR A 204 7.14 -4.51 15.23
CA THR A 204 7.95 -5.42 16.07
C THR A 204 9.45 -5.21 15.93
N THR A 205 9.91 -4.64 14.82
CA THR A 205 11.33 -4.34 14.58
C THR A 205 11.77 -3.03 15.23
N LEU A 206 10.82 -2.20 15.65
CA LEU A 206 11.07 -0.89 16.20
C LEU A 206 11.49 -0.99 17.67
N THR A 207 12.46 -0.17 18.06
CA THR A 207 12.90 -0.05 19.45
C THR A 207 12.97 1.42 19.86
N GLN A 208 12.88 1.68 21.17
CA GLN A 208 13.17 3.02 21.69
C GLN A 208 14.62 3.43 21.35
N ALA A 209 14.84 4.72 21.08
CA ALA A 209 16.17 5.27 20.80
C ALA A 209 17.19 4.87 21.87
N GLY A 210 18.38 4.43 21.42
CA GLY A 210 19.47 3.99 22.29
C GLY A 210 19.49 2.48 22.60
N TYR A 211 18.61 1.70 21.96
CA TYR A 211 18.62 0.24 22.02
C TYR A 211 18.93 -0.39 20.66
N VAL A 212 19.33 -1.66 20.68
CA VAL A 212 19.63 -2.41 19.45
C VAL A 212 18.33 -2.78 18.77
N GLY A 213 18.05 -2.15 17.61
CA GLY A 213 16.86 -2.37 16.80
C GLY A 213 16.71 -1.28 15.74
N GLU A 214 15.56 -1.25 15.07
CA GLU A 214 15.27 -0.22 14.09
C GLU A 214 14.72 1.04 14.80
N ASP A 215 15.33 2.21 14.54
CA ASP A 215 14.84 3.48 15.09
C ASP A 215 13.50 3.87 14.49
N ILE A 216 12.67 4.58 15.25
CA ILE A 216 11.34 5.04 14.81
C ILE A 216 11.42 6.00 13.60
N GLU A 217 12.51 6.75 13.46
CA GLU A 217 12.75 7.67 12.34
C GLU A 217 12.98 6.94 11.01
N SER A 218 13.36 5.65 11.06
CA SER A 218 13.51 4.79 9.87
C SER A 218 12.22 4.67 9.05
N VAL A 219 11.06 4.81 9.70
CA VAL A 219 9.74 4.74 9.06
C VAL A 219 9.61 5.83 7.99
N ILE A 220 10.06 7.04 8.33
CA ILE A 220 10.07 8.17 7.42
C ILE A 220 11.16 8.02 6.36
N ALA A 221 12.30 7.41 6.71
CA ALA A 221 13.35 7.09 5.75
C ALA A 221 12.87 6.13 4.64
N LYS A 222 12.10 5.10 4.99
CA LYS A 222 11.47 4.17 4.03
C LYS A 222 10.48 4.91 3.12
N LEU A 223 9.70 5.83 3.67
CA LEU A 223 8.77 6.65 2.88
C LEU A 223 9.47 7.61 1.92
N LEU A 224 10.56 8.25 2.37
CA LEU A 224 11.39 9.08 1.51
C LEU A 224 12.02 8.29 0.36
N GLN A 225 12.46 7.06 0.63
CA GLN A 225 13.01 6.18 -0.40
C GLN A 225 11.98 5.88 -1.49
N ASP A 226 10.73 5.57 -1.13
CA ASP A 226 9.63 5.34 -2.08
C ASP A 226 9.23 6.64 -2.82
N ALA A 227 9.38 7.79 -2.17
CA ALA A 227 9.15 9.11 -2.76
C ALA A 227 10.31 9.62 -3.65
N ASN A 228 11.34 8.80 -3.92
CA ASN A 228 12.57 9.21 -4.61
C ASN A 228 13.24 10.44 -3.97
N TYR A 229 13.27 10.48 -2.64
CA TYR A 229 13.82 11.58 -1.82
C TYR A 229 13.15 12.94 -2.00
N SER A 230 11.93 12.97 -2.55
CA SER A 230 11.11 14.18 -2.61
C SER A 230 10.36 14.41 -1.30
N VAL A 231 10.70 15.50 -0.58
CA VAL A 231 10.06 15.87 0.68
C VAL A 231 8.57 16.17 0.49
N GLU A 232 8.21 16.93 -0.55
CA GLU A 232 6.82 17.32 -0.80
C GLU A 232 5.91 16.10 -1.03
N LYS A 233 6.38 15.12 -1.81
CA LYS A 233 5.64 13.88 -2.05
C LYS A 233 5.58 13.03 -0.78
N ALA A 234 6.68 12.91 -0.03
CA ALA A 234 6.73 12.14 1.20
C ALA A 234 5.75 12.70 2.25
N GLN A 235 5.62 14.02 2.36
CA GLN A 235 4.66 14.66 3.29
C GLN A 235 3.20 14.34 2.98
N GLN A 236 2.86 14.00 1.74
CA GLN A 236 1.51 13.59 1.31
C GLN A 236 1.35 12.05 1.26
N GLY A 237 2.39 11.32 1.66
CA GLY A 237 2.43 9.87 1.63
C GLY A 237 1.60 9.19 2.71
N ILE A 238 1.57 7.86 2.63
CA ILE A 238 0.87 6.98 3.56
C ILE A 238 1.88 6.06 4.21
N VAL A 239 1.86 6.00 5.54
CA VAL A 239 2.65 5.06 6.34
C VAL A 239 1.72 3.98 6.89
N PHE A 240 2.04 2.73 6.58
CA PHE A 240 1.36 1.57 7.10
C PHE A 240 2.18 0.93 8.22
N LEU A 241 1.63 0.93 9.43
CA LEU A 241 2.20 0.32 10.63
C LEU A 241 1.53 -1.04 10.83
N ASP A 242 2.22 -2.14 10.54
CA ASP A 242 1.71 -3.49 10.77
C ASP A 242 2.10 -4.03 12.15
N GLU A 243 1.37 -5.04 12.63
CA GLU A 243 1.60 -5.69 13.92
C GLU A 243 1.57 -4.75 15.14
N VAL A 244 0.76 -3.70 15.08
CA VAL A 244 0.58 -2.74 16.20
C VAL A 244 -0.01 -3.42 17.45
N ASP A 245 -0.68 -4.56 17.31
CA ASP A 245 -1.11 -5.34 18.47
C ASP A 245 0.06 -5.87 19.31
N LYS A 246 1.24 -6.09 18.72
CA LYS A 246 2.39 -6.70 19.42
C LYS A 246 3.08 -5.76 20.40
N ILE A 247 3.07 -4.45 20.10
CA ILE A 247 3.68 -3.42 20.94
C ILE A 247 2.78 -3.00 22.13
N GLY A 248 1.60 -3.60 22.28
CA GLY A 248 0.71 -3.41 23.43
C GLY A 248 1.35 -3.86 24.75
N SER A 249 1.34 -2.99 25.76
CA SER A 249 1.84 -3.26 27.11
C SER A 249 1.00 -4.32 27.81
N VAL A 250 1.63 -5.15 28.64
CA VAL A 250 0.92 -6.17 29.43
C VAL A 250 0.42 -5.52 30.73
N PRO A 251 -0.91 -5.44 30.96
CA PRO A 251 -1.44 -4.82 32.16
C PRO A 251 -1.00 -5.58 33.42
N GLY A 252 -0.26 -4.90 34.30
CA GLY A 252 0.15 -5.42 35.61
C GLY A 252 1.66 -5.46 35.88
N ILE A 253 2.51 -5.18 34.89
CA ILE A 253 3.98 -5.13 35.05
C ILE A 253 4.49 -3.72 34.70
N HIS A 254 4.13 -2.72 35.52
CA HIS A 254 4.55 -1.33 35.29
C HIS A 254 5.95 -0.99 35.86
N GLN A 255 6.70 -1.98 36.35
CA GLN A 255 7.94 -1.74 37.10
C GLN A 255 9.23 -1.91 36.28
N LEU A 256 9.18 -2.49 35.08
CA LEU A 256 10.33 -2.53 34.17
C LEU A 256 10.10 -1.61 32.97
N ARG A 257 11.16 -0.92 32.54
CA ARG A 257 11.15 -0.08 31.33
C ARG A 257 10.92 -0.98 30.12
N ASP A 258 9.73 -0.90 29.53
CA ASP A 258 9.39 -1.62 28.31
C ASP A 258 9.89 -0.84 27.08
N VAL A 259 10.99 -1.31 26.52
CA VAL A 259 11.70 -0.69 25.41
C VAL A 259 11.04 -1.00 24.06
N GLY A 260 10.37 -2.16 23.96
CA GLY A 260 9.81 -2.70 22.72
C GLY A 260 8.29 -2.59 22.63
N GLY A 261 7.58 -2.46 23.75
CA GLY A 261 6.14 -2.19 23.77
C GLY A 261 5.83 -0.72 23.99
N GLU A 262 5.65 -0.32 25.25
CA GLU A 262 5.23 1.05 25.60
C GLU A 262 6.20 2.12 25.08
N GLY A 263 7.51 1.90 25.15
CA GLY A 263 8.52 2.83 24.63
C GLY A 263 8.39 3.12 23.14
N VAL A 264 7.96 2.13 22.34
CA VAL A 264 7.70 2.29 20.90
C VAL A 264 6.40 3.08 20.69
N GLN A 265 5.33 2.79 21.44
CA GLN A 265 4.08 3.55 21.37
C GLN A 265 4.31 5.04 21.66
N GLN A 266 5.08 5.35 22.72
CA GLN A 266 5.42 6.72 23.11
C GLN A 266 6.30 7.43 22.06
N GLY A 267 7.23 6.71 21.42
CA GLY A 267 8.03 7.29 20.35
C GLY A 267 7.23 7.54 19.07
N LEU A 268 6.29 6.65 18.72
CA LEU A 268 5.38 6.81 17.58
C LEU A 268 4.41 7.97 17.75
N LEU A 269 4.04 8.33 19.00
CA LEU A 269 3.19 9.50 19.26
C LEU A 269 3.75 10.74 18.58
N LYS A 270 5.04 11.03 18.72
CA LYS A 270 5.71 12.20 18.08
C LYS A 270 5.43 12.26 16.58
N LEU A 271 5.59 11.14 15.87
CA LEU A 271 5.30 11.04 14.45
C LEU A 271 3.80 11.24 14.13
N LEU A 272 2.92 10.67 14.98
CA LEU A 272 1.48 10.81 14.89
C LEU A 272 0.95 12.19 15.28
N GLU A 273 1.72 13.05 15.95
CA GLU A 273 1.30 14.42 16.27
C GLU A 273 1.55 15.38 15.11
N GLY A 274 2.66 15.17 14.41
CA GLY A 274 3.20 16.15 13.46
C GLY A 274 4.44 16.79 14.05
N THR A 275 5.59 16.17 13.79
CA THR A 275 6.91 16.68 14.19
C THR A 275 7.79 16.79 12.97
N ILE A 276 8.74 17.73 13.01
CA ILE A 276 9.80 17.79 12.02
C ILE A 276 10.83 16.73 12.40
N VAL A 277 10.95 15.72 11.56
CA VAL A 277 11.91 14.61 11.72
C VAL A 277 13.10 14.86 10.81
N ILE A 278 14.30 14.69 11.35
CA ILE A 278 15.55 14.87 10.61
C ILE A 278 16.05 13.48 10.24
N VAL A 279 15.92 13.13 8.96
CA VAL A 279 16.32 11.80 8.47
C VAL A 279 17.67 11.91 7.75
N PRO A 280 18.67 11.08 8.11
CA PRO A 280 19.91 11.01 7.35
C PRO A 280 19.68 10.31 6.00
N GLU A 281 20.14 10.91 4.91
CA GLU A 281 20.05 10.29 3.59
C GLU A 281 21.00 9.08 3.49
N LYS A 282 20.46 7.87 3.37
CA LYS A 282 21.27 6.63 3.27
C LYS A 282 21.90 6.40 1.89
N ASN A 283 21.84 7.38 0.97
CA ASN A 283 22.36 7.22 -0.37
C ASN A 283 23.89 7.44 -0.39
N SER A 284 24.62 6.33 -0.36
CA SER A 284 26.07 6.26 -0.21
C SER A 284 26.81 6.76 -1.46
N ARG A 285 27.44 7.94 -1.35
CA ARG A 285 28.70 8.30 -2.06
C ARG A 285 29.34 9.63 -1.62
N LYS A 286 28.69 10.45 -0.78
CA LYS A 286 29.28 11.70 -0.27
C LYS A 286 29.56 11.60 1.23
N LEU A 287 30.75 11.99 1.64
CA LEU A 287 31.26 11.97 3.03
C LEU A 287 30.55 12.97 3.97
N ARG A 288 29.58 13.74 3.45
CA ARG A 288 28.61 14.51 4.23
C ARG A 288 27.23 13.92 3.95
N GLY A 289 26.65 13.24 4.92
CA GLY A 289 25.23 12.91 4.86
C GLY A 289 24.44 14.20 4.95
N GLU A 290 23.85 14.62 3.83
CA GLU A 290 22.84 15.67 3.86
C GLU A 290 21.64 15.12 4.66
N THR A 291 21.21 15.88 5.66
CA THR A 291 20.06 15.52 6.47
C THR A 291 18.82 16.17 5.88
N VAL A 292 17.80 15.37 5.62
CA VAL A 292 16.54 15.83 5.06
C VAL A 292 15.55 16.02 6.19
N GLN A 293 14.93 17.21 6.24
CA GLN A 293 13.89 17.51 7.21
C GLN A 293 12.52 17.22 6.60
N VAL A 294 11.72 16.38 7.27
CA VAL A 294 10.37 16.01 6.82
C VAL A 294 9.36 16.31 7.92
N ASP A 295 8.28 17.00 7.57
CA ASP A 295 7.15 17.25 8.45
C ASP A 295 6.12 16.11 8.35
N THR A 296 5.77 15.49 9.48
CA THR A 296 4.80 14.38 9.54
C THR A 296 3.34 14.83 9.73
N THR A 297 3.06 16.14 9.71
CA THR A 297 1.70 16.71 9.91
C THR A 297 0.70 16.26 8.83
N ASN A 298 1.16 16.10 7.59
CA ASN A 298 0.32 15.75 6.44
C ASN A 298 0.37 14.26 6.06
N ILE A 299 1.27 13.49 6.68
CA ILE A 299 1.40 12.05 6.43
C ILE A 299 0.21 11.32 7.06
N LEU A 300 -0.43 10.43 6.30
CA LEU A 300 -1.48 9.55 6.81
C LEU A 300 -0.86 8.32 7.46
N PHE A 301 -1.23 8.04 8.71
CA PHE A 301 -0.84 6.80 9.37
C PHE A 301 -2.01 5.81 9.39
N VAL A 302 -1.73 4.60 8.94
CA VAL A 302 -2.65 3.46 8.96
C VAL A 302 -2.02 2.36 9.81
N ALA A 303 -2.51 2.21 11.03
CA ALA A 303 -2.14 1.13 11.93
C ALA A 303 -2.94 -0.14 11.61
N SER A 304 -2.32 -1.30 11.74
CA SER A 304 -2.92 -2.62 11.50
C SER A 304 -2.51 -3.57 12.61
N GLY A 305 -3.46 -4.39 13.06
CA GLY A 305 -3.18 -5.47 14.01
C GLY A 305 -4.23 -6.56 13.95
N ALA A 306 -3.87 -7.73 14.48
CA ALA A 306 -4.81 -8.86 14.59
C ALA A 306 -5.73 -8.73 15.82
N PHE A 307 -5.20 -8.17 16.91
CA PHE A 307 -5.90 -7.96 18.18
C PHE A 307 -6.60 -9.23 18.72
N ASN A 308 -5.87 -10.35 18.72
CA ASN A 308 -6.37 -11.64 19.24
C ASN A 308 -6.81 -11.50 20.71
N GLY A 309 -8.07 -11.82 21.01
CA GLY A 309 -8.64 -11.73 22.36
C GLY A 309 -9.35 -10.40 22.67
N LEU A 310 -9.36 -9.44 21.73
CA LEU A 310 -10.13 -8.19 21.89
C LEU A 310 -11.65 -8.45 21.93
N ASP A 311 -12.12 -9.44 21.19
CA ASP A 311 -13.48 -9.96 21.21
C ASP A 311 -13.96 -10.30 22.63
N ARG A 312 -13.08 -10.91 23.45
CA ARG A 312 -13.39 -11.28 24.84
C ARG A 312 -13.50 -10.09 25.76
N ILE A 313 -12.65 -9.07 25.55
CA ILE A 313 -12.69 -7.81 26.29
C ILE A 313 -14.03 -7.10 26.01
N VAL A 314 -14.40 -7.00 24.74
CA VAL A 314 -15.67 -6.40 24.30
C VAL A 314 -16.86 -7.20 24.84
N SER A 315 -16.79 -8.54 24.79
CA SER A 315 -17.82 -9.44 25.30
C SER A 315 -18.03 -9.26 26.81
N ARG A 316 -16.95 -9.26 27.60
CA ARG A 316 -17.02 -9.02 29.04
C ARG A 316 -17.67 -7.68 29.34
N ARG A 317 -17.27 -6.61 28.66
CA ARG A 317 -17.86 -5.27 28.84
C ARG A 317 -19.35 -5.21 28.49
N LYS A 318 -19.80 -5.98 27.49
CA LYS A 318 -21.22 -6.08 27.16
C LYS A 318 -22.00 -6.90 28.18
N ASN A 319 -21.41 -7.99 28.67
CA ASN A 319 -22.01 -8.92 29.61
C ASN A 319 -21.89 -8.46 31.08
N GLU A 320 -21.02 -7.50 31.38
CA GLU A 320 -20.87 -6.88 32.70
C GLU A 320 -22.16 -6.21 33.19
N LYS A 321 -23.11 -5.92 32.29
CA LYS A 321 -24.44 -5.44 32.65
C LYS A 321 -25.38 -6.54 33.21
N TYR A 322 -24.96 -7.82 33.27
CA TYR A 322 -25.81 -8.95 33.65
C TYR A 322 -25.35 -9.80 34.85
N LEU A 323 -24.27 -9.43 35.56
CA LEU A 323 -23.83 -10.19 36.74
C LEU A 323 -23.99 -9.37 38.03
N GLY A 324 -25.23 -9.30 38.51
CA GLY A 324 -25.55 -8.85 39.87
C GLY A 324 -25.18 -9.89 40.92
N PHE A 325 -24.58 -9.42 42.02
CA PHE A 325 -24.37 -10.08 43.31
C PHE A 325 -23.91 -11.56 43.32
N GLY A 326 -22.61 -11.76 43.54
CA GLY A 326 -22.18 -12.87 44.40
C GLY A 326 -21.30 -13.99 43.82
N THR A 327 -20.55 -13.79 42.74
CA THR A 327 -19.44 -14.73 42.40
C THR A 327 -18.38 -14.07 41.51
N PRO A 328 -17.09 -14.07 41.88
CA PRO A 328 -16.03 -13.62 40.99
C PRO A 328 -15.79 -14.72 39.94
N SER A 329 -16.35 -14.55 38.74
CA SER A 329 -16.08 -15.48 37.63
C SER A 329 -14.65 -15.27 37.11
N ASN A 330 -13.78 -16.22 37.46
CA ASN A 330 -12.47 -16.54 36.90
C ASN A 330 -11.56 -15.38 36.50
N LEU A 331 -10.69 -15.06 37.46
CA LEU A 331 -9.52 -14.22 37.37
C LEU A 331 -8.50 -14.79 36.35
N GLY A 332 -8.55 -14.26 35.13
CA GLY A 332 -7.50 -14.44 34.13
C GLY A 332 -7.23 -13.12 33.42
N LYS A 333 -6.46 -12.23 34.06
CA LYS A 333 -6.07 -10.94 33.47
C LYS A 333 -5.06 -11.17 32.34
N GLY A 334 -5.42 -10.76 31.12
CA GLY A 334 -4.49 -10.50 30.02
C GLY A 334 -4.44 -11.55 28.90
N ARG A 335 -3.56 -11.28 27.93
CA ARG A 335 -3.39 -12.00 26.65
C ARG A 335 -3.19 -13.52 26.82
N ARG A 336 -2.64 -13.98 27.94
CA ARG A 336 -2.37 -15.42 28.21
C ARG A 336 -3.62 -16.20 28.63
N ALA A 337 -4.53 -15.59 29.38
CA ALA A 337 -5.82 -16.21 29.71
C ALA A 337 -6.72 -16.31 28.47
N ALA A 338 -6.55 -15.36 27.52
CA ALA A 338 -7.19 -15.45 26.22
C ALA A 338 -6.71 -16.70 25.44
N ALA A 339 -5.40 -16.85 25.25
CA ALA A 339 -4.82 -17.99 24.55
C ALA A 339 -5.13 -19.36 25.22
N ALA A 340 -5.17 -19.43 26.55
CA ALA A 340 -5.47 -20.67 27.28
C ALA A 340 -6.93 -21.14 27.10
N ALA A 341 -7.90 -20.21 27.05
CA ALA A 341 -9.30 -20.59 26.81
C ALA A 341 -9.61 -20.90 25.34
N ASP A 342 -8.81 -20.42 24.37
CA ASP A 342 -8.93 -20.88 22.97
C ASP A 342 -8.61 -22.38 22.84
N LEU A 343 -7.71 -22.88 23.69
CA LEU A 343 -7.35 -24.31 23.75
C LEU A 343 -8.47 -25.17 24.36
N ALA A 344 -9.21 -24.63 25.34
CA ALA A 344 -10.24 -25.36 26.08
C ALA A 344 -11.57 -25.48 25.31
N ASN A 345 -11.90 -24.52 24.45
CA ASN A 345 -13.14 -24.50 23.67
C ASN A 345 -13.05 -25.21 22.31
N SER A 346 -11.94 -25.89 22.01
CA SER A 346 -11.73 -26.57 20.72
C SER A 346 -12.48 -27.93 20.59
N SER A 347 -13.59 -28.12 21.32
CA SER A 347 -14.38 -29.37 21.32
C SER A 347 -15.88 -29.12 21.06
N GLY A 348 -16.20 -28.28 20.07
CA GLY A 348 -17.57 -28.01 19.59
C GLY A 348 -17.78 -28.50 18.15
N ASN A 349 -19.04 -28.75 17.76
CA ASN A 349 -19.43 -29.17 16.41
C ASN A 349 -19.11 -28.09 15.36
N GLU A 350 -18.98 -28.45 14.07
CA GLU A 350 -18.67 -27.50 12.98
C GLU A 350 -19.67 -26.33 12.87
N ALA A 351 -20.95 -26.55 13.22
CA ALA A 351 -21.97 -25.51 13.25
C ALA A 351 -21.73 -24.45 14.35
N ASP A 352 -21.12 -24.86 15.47
CA ASP A 352 -20.81 -23.96 16.59
C ASP A 352 -19.64 -23.04 16.23
N VAL A 353 -18.66 -23.55 15.48
CA VAL A 353 -17.46 -22.78 15.08
C VAL A 353 -17.81 -21.61 14.16
N ILE A 354 -18.72 -21.79 13.20
CA ILE A 354 -19.15 -20.71 12.30
C ILE A 354 -19.90 -19.64 13.07
N ALA A 355 -20.80 -20.05 13.97
CA ALA A 355 -21.55 -19.12 14.82
C ALA A 355 -20.62 -18.30 15.75
N GLU A 356 -19.59 -18.94 16.32
CA GLU A 356 -18.57 -18.26 17.12
C GLU A 356 -17.77 -17.23 16.31
N ILE A 357 -17.41 -17.55 15.06
CA ILE A 357 -16.67 -16.62 14.19
C ILE A 357 -17.53 -15.40 13.86
N GLU A 358 -18.81 -15.60 13.52
CA GLU A 358 -19.74 -14.49 13.28
C GLU A 358 -19.94 -13.63 14.53
N GLU A 359 -20.04 -14.24 15.71
CA GLU A 359 -20.19 -13.51 16.96
C GLU A 359 -18.95 -12.65 17.23
N LYS A 360 -17.75 -13.21 17.04
CA LYS A 360 -16.48 -12.47 17.13
C LYS A 360 -16.46 -11.28 16.18
N ASP A 361 -16.87 -11.47 14.93
CA ASP A 361 -16.91 -10.40 13.94
C ASP A 361 -17.93 -9.31 14.30
N ARG A 362 -19.07 -9.68 14.91
CA ARG A 362 -20.05 -8.71 15.44
C ARG A 362 -19.47 -7.93 16.62
N LEU A 363 -18.76 -8.58 17.54
CA LEU A 363 -18.11 -7.93 18.68
C LEU A 363 -17.03 -6.94 18.23
N LEU A 364 -16.23 -7.29 17.21
CA LEU A 364 -15.21 -6.40 16.65
C LEU A 364 -15.79 -5.10 16.07
N ARG A 365 -17.04 -5.11 15.58
CA ARG A 365 -17.72 -3.89 15.11
C ARG A 365 -18.10 -2.91 16.23
N LEU A 366 -18.11 -3.39 17.47
CA LEU A 366 -18.56 -2.65 18.65
C LEU A 366 -17.38 -2.22 19.53
N VAL A 367 -16.15 -2.38 19.03
CA VAL A 367 -14.93 -1.97 19.72
C VAL A 367 -14.96 -0.46 19.97
N GLU A 368 -14.64 -0.08 21.20
CA GLU A 368 -14.43 1.31 21.61
C GLU A 368 -12.97 1.51 22.06
N ALA A 369 -12.56 2.77 22.19
CA ALA A 369 -11.21 3.13 22.62
C ALA A 369 -10.80 2.49 23.95
N ARG A 370 -11.73 2.36 24.91
CA ARG A 370 -11.48 1.72 26.21
C ARG A 370 -11.07 0.25 26.10
N ASP A 371 -11.57 -0.46 25.09
CA ASP A 371 -11.26 -1.89 24.90
C ASP A 371 -9.82 -2.06 24.40
N LEU A 372 -9.36 -1.12 23.56
CA LEU A 372 -7.98 -1.07 23.08
C LEU A 372 -7.01 -0.69 24.21
N ILE A 373 -7.43 0.17 25.14
CA ILE A 373 -6.63 0.51 26.33
C ILE A 373 -6.49 -0.71 27.23
N GLU A 374 -7.59 -1.39 27.51
CA GLU A 374 -7.55 -2.63 28.32
C GLU A 374 -6.76 -3.75 27.64
N PHE A 375 -6.73 -3.79 26.30
CA PHE A 375 -5.90 -4.71 25.54
C PHE A 375 -4.38 -4.46 25.74
N GLY A 376 -3.98 -3.23 26.07
CA GLY A 376 -2.58 -2.86 26.30
C GLY A 376 -2.08 -1.63 25.53
N MET A 377 -2.96 -0.91 24.83
CA MET A 377 -2.58 0.33 24.14
C MET A 377 -2.61 1.51 25.12
N ILE A 378 -1.67 2.45 24.99
CA ILE A 378 -1.71 3.67 25.81
C ILE A 378 -2.87 4.58 25.37
N PRO A 379 -3.59 5.25 26.29
CA PRO A 379 -4.72 6.12 25.95
C PRO A 379 -4.37 7.22 24.96
N GLU A 380 -3.17 7.80 25.07
CA GLU A 380 -2.67 8.86 24.20
C GLU A 380 -2.56 8.38 22.76
N PHE A 381 -2.07 7.15 22.56
CA PHE A 381 -1.89 6.55 21.24
C PHE A 381 -3.23 6.24 20.58
N VAL A 382 -4.17 5.68 21.35
CA VAL A 382 -5.54 5.43 20.87
C VAL A 382 -6.25 6.76 20.53
N GLY A 383 -6.01 7.83 21.30
CA GLY A 383 -6.53 9.16 21.02
C GLY A 383 -6.08 9.75 19.68
N ARG A 384 -4.89 9.36 19.17
CA ARG A 384 -4.40 9.79 17.85
C ARG A 384 -4.92 8.93 16.69
N LEU A 385 -5.67 7.88 16.98
CA LEU A 385 -6.19 6.91 16.03
C LEU A 385 -7.74 6.85 16.09
N PRO A 386 -8.44 7.94 15.74
CA PRO A 386 -9.89 8.03 15.94
C PRO A 386 -10.71 7.14 14.99
N VAL A 387 -10.16 6.77 13.83
CA VAL A 387 -10.90 5.98 12.83
C VAL A 387 -10.59 4.50 13.03
N VAL A 388 -11.52 3.77 13.64
CA VAL A 388 -11.43 2.31 13.82
C VAL A 388 -12.16 1.59 12.69
N VAL A 389 -11.47 0.68 12.01
CA VAL A 389 -11.97 -0.06 10.85
C VAL A 389 -11.85 -1.56 11.13
N PRO A 390 -12.95 -2.22 11.55
CA PRO A 390 -12.99 -3.66 11.73
C PRO A 390 -13.15 -4.39 10.38
N LEU A 391 -12.35 -5.42 10.19
CA LEU A 391 -12.45 -6.42 9.13
C LEU A 391 -13.00 -7.72 9.72
N HIS A 392 -13.86 -8.38 8.96
CA HIS A 392 -14.44 -9.68 9.32
C HIS A 392 -13.52 -10.83 8.89
N SER A 393 -13.79 -12.02 9.41
CA SER A 393 -13.16 -13.27 9.01
C SER A 393 -13.56 -13.66 7.59
N LEU A 394 -12.76 -14.52 6.93
CA LEU A 394 -13.02 -14.95 5.56
C LEU A 394 -13.73 -16.29 5.56
N ASP A 395 -14.88 -16.36 4.88
CA ASP A 395 -15.66 -17.59 4.71
C ASP A 395 -15.15 -18.43 3.53
N GLU A 396 -15.60 -19.70 3.46
CA GLU A 396 -15.26 -20.61 2.36
C GLU A 396 -15.59 -19.97 0.99
N GLU A 397 -16.80 -19.40 0.86
CA GLU A 397 -17.25 -18.76 -0.37
C GLU A 397 -16.38 -17.56 -0.76
N MET A 398 -15.99 -16.73 0.22
CA MET A 398 -15.11 -15.59 -0.03
C MET A 398 -13.72 -16.01 -0.45
N LEU A 399 -13.17 -17.09 0.12
CA LEU A 399 -11.87 -17.64 -0.31
C LEU A 399 -11.92 -18.16 -1.75
N VAL A 400 -13.03 -18.78 -2.15
CA VAL A 400 -13.24 -19.18 -3.55
C VAL A 400 -13.28 -17.95 -4.46
N GLN A 401 -14.02 -16.91 -4.09
CA GLN A 401 -14.05 -15.65 -4.85
C GLN A 401 -12.67 -14.98 -4.94
N ILE A 402 -11.88 -15.01 -3.86
CA ILE A 402 -10.49 -14.48 -3.85
C ILE A 402 -9.59 -15.23 -4.85
N LEU A 403 -9.85 -16.51 -5.11
CA LEU A 403 -9.09 -17.30 -6.08
C LEU A 403 -9.43 -16.98 -7.54
N THR A 404 -10.61 -16.41 -7.82
CA THR A 404 -11.17 -16.30 -9.19
C THR A 404 -11.47 -14.87 -9.64
N GLU A 405 -12.07 -14.02 -8.79
CA GLU A 405 -12.60 -12.71 -9.17
C GLU A 405 -11.58 -11.56 -9.23
N PRO A 406 -10.66 -11.38 -8.25
CA PRO A 406 -9.84 -10.18 -8.21
C PRO A 406 -8.83 -10.15 -9.36
N ARG A 407 -8.39 -8.95 -9.76
CA ARG A 407 -7.40 -8.80 -10.85
C ARG A 407 -6.08 -9.52 -10.59
N ASN A 408 -5.71 -9.66 -9.32
CA ASN A 408 -4.54 -10.39 -8.84
C ASN A 408 -4.93 -11.75 -8.23
N ALA A 409 -6.00 -12.37 -8.71
CA ALA A 409 -6.41 -13.71 -8.38
C ALA A 409 -5.32 -14.74 -8.75
N VAL A 410 -5.23 -15.81 -7.96
CA VAL A 410 -4.20 -16.84 -8.10
C VAL A 410 -4.47 -17.73 -9.32
N VAL A 411 -5.73 -18.10 -9.57
CA VAL A 411 -6.09 -19.00 -10.68
C VAL A 411 -5.82 -18.35 -12.05
N PRO A 412 -6.25 -17.11 -12.34
CA PRO A 412 -5.94 -16.45 -13.61
C PRO A 412 -4.44 -16.24 -13.84
N GLN A 413 -3.65 -16.04 -12.77
CA GLN A 413 -2.19 -15.93 -12.88
C GLN A 413 -1.56 -17.24 -13.37
N TYR A 414 -1.97 -18.38 -12.80
CA TYR A 414 -1.48 -19.67 -13.26
C TYR A 414 -2.03 -20.02 -14.64
N GLN A 415 -3.30 -19.75 -14.93
CA GLN A 415 -3.86 -19.92 -16.28
C GLN A 415 -3.06 -19.16 -17.34
N ALA A 416 -2.68 -17.91 -17.05
CA ALA A 416 -1.83 -17.12 -17.94
C ALA A 416 -0.42 -17.74 -18.09
N LEU A 417 0.14 -18.33 -17.03
CA LEU A 417 1.44 -19.01 -17.09
C LEU A 417 1.38 -20.27 -17.98
N PHE A 418 0.39 -21.15 -17.79
CA PHE A 418 0.20 -22.33 -18.64
C PHE A 418 -0.12 -21.95 -20.09
N SER A 419 -0.81 -20.82 -20.31
CA SER A 419 -1.10 -20.31 -21.67
C SER A 419 0.18 -19.96 -22.44
N MET A 420 1.27 -19.58 -21.76
CA MET A 420 2.57 -19.34 -22.42
C MET A 420 3.15 -20.63 -22.99
N ASP A 421 2.90 -21.76 -22.33
CA ASP A 421 3.31 -23.10 -22.77
C ASP A 421 2.25 -23.78 -23.68
N LYS A 422 1.27 -23.02 -24.17
CA LYS A 422 0.14 -23.50 -25.00
C LYS A 422 -0.72 -24.57 -24.32
N CYS A 423 -0.77 -24.56 -22.98
CA CYS A 423 -1.59 -25.45 -22.19
C CYS A 423 -2.70 -24.68 -21.48
N GLU A 424 -3.91 -25.25 -21.40
CA GLU A 424 -5.03 -24.69 -20.63
C GLU A 424 -5.07 -25.31 -19.22
N LEU A 425 -5.26 -24.47 -18.19
CA LEU A 425 -5.44 -24.92 -16.80
C LEU A 425 -6.90 -24.78 -16.38
N ASN A 426 -7.56 -25.92 -16.18
CA ASN A 426 -8.96 -25.99 -15.76
C ASN A 426 -9.06 -26.45 -14.30
N VAL A 427 -9.59 -25.58 -13.44
CA VAL A 427 -9.83 -25.89 -12.03
C VAL A 427 -11.33 -26.01 -11.80
N THR A 428 -11.77 -27.20 -11.37
CA THR A 428 -13.18 -27.44 -11.08
C THR A 428 -13.67 -26.62 -9.89
N PRO A 429 -14.96 -26.20 -9.84
CA PRO A 429 -15.48 -25.44 -8.70
C PRO A 429 -15.42 -26.23 -7.39
N ASP A 430 -15.54 -27.56 -7.46
CA ASP A 430 -15.40 -28.43 -6.29
C ASP A 430 -13.95 -28.50 -5.79
N ALA A 431 -12.96 -28.39 -6.70
CA ALA A 431 -11.57 -28.25 -6.34
C ALA A 431 -11.31 -26.91 -5.63
N LEU A 432 -11.86 -25.80 -6.12
CA LEU A 432 -11.73 -24.49 -5.47
C LEU A 432 -12.29 -24.49 -4.04
N ARG A 433 -13.48 -25.08 -3.84
CA ARG A 433 -14.06 -25.25 -2.49
C ARG A 433 -13.17 -26.11 -1.58
N ALA A 434 -12.61 -27.20 -2.10
CA ALA A 434 -11.71 -28.04 -1.33
C ALA A 434 -10.40 -27.32 -0.94
N ILE A 435 -9.83 -26.49 -1.83
CA ILE A 435 -8.68 -25.63 -1.51
C ILE A 435 -9.04 -24.63 -0.41
N ALA A 436 -10.21 -23.98 -0.51
CA ALA A 436 -10.68 -23.03 0.48
C ALA A 436 -10.84 -23.68 1.88
N ARG A 437 -11.47 -24.86 1.97
CA ARG A 437 -11.58 -25.62 3.22
C ARG A 437 -10.22 -25.98 3.80
N PHE A 438 -9.30 -26.46 2.96
CA PHE A 438 -7.95 -26.81 3.40
C PHE A 438 -7.17 -25.60 3.94
N ALA A 439 -7.40 -24.40 3.39
CA ALA A 439 -6.80 -23.17 3.89
C ALA A 439 -7.36 -22.73 5.25
N LEU A 440 -8.66 -22.95 5.47
CA LEU A 440 -9.35 -22.67 6.74
C LEU A 440 -8.87 -23.60 7.86
N GLU A 441 -8.76 -24.91 7.60
CA GLU A 441 -8.26 -25.91 8.55
C GLU A 441 -6.84 -25.57 9.05
N ARG A 442 -5.99 -25.05 8.15
CA ARG A 442 -4.62 -24.62 8.49
C ARG A 442 -4.54 -23.29 9.24
N LYS A 443 -5.67 -22.58 9.44
CA LYS A 443 -5.73 -21.24 10.05
C LYS A 443 -4.80 -20.21 9.37
N THR A 444 -4.52 -20.41 8.09
CA THR A 444 -3.63 -19.52 7.30
C THR A 444 -4.39 -18.42 6.57
N GLY A 445 -5.72 -18.57 6.43
CA GLY A 445 -6.57 -17.65 5.68
C GLY A 445 -6.14 -17.50 4.22
N ALA A 446 -6.37 -16.33 3.62
CA ALA A 446 -6.02 -16.08 2.22
C ALA A 446 -4.50 -16.12 1.94
N ARG A 447 -3.64 -15.94 2.96
CA ARG A 447 -2.17 -16.00 2.80
C ARG A 447 -1.68 -17.40 2.41
N GLY A 448 -2.38 -18.45 2.84
CA GLY A 448 -2.00 -19.85 2.56
C GLY A 448 -2.41 -20.35 1.17
N LEU A 449 -3.37 -19.69 0.52
CA LEU A 449 -3.95 -20.14 -0.75
C LEU A 449 -2.89 -20.31 -1.86
N ARG A 450 -1.97 -19.34 -1.99
CA ARG A 450 -0.91 -19.41 -3.00
C ARG A 450 0.04 -20.58 -2.75
N SER A 451 0.43 -20.82 -1.50
CA SER A 451 1.30 -21.93 -1.13
C SER A 451 0.65 -23.29 -1.40
N ILE A 452 -0.67 -23.40 -1.16
CA ILE A 452 -1.43 -24.63 -1.48
C ILE A 452 -1.43 -24.85 -2.99
N MET A 453 -1.75 -23.81 -3.78
CA MET A 453 -1.76 -23.89 -5.24
C MET A 453 -0.38 -24.25 -5.82
N GLU A 454 0.69 -23.62 -5.34
CA GLU A 454 2.06 -23.89 -5.79
C GLU A 454 2.48 -25.34 -5.51
N LYS A 455 2.09 -25.89 -4.36
CA LYS A 455 2.33 -27.29 -4.04
C LYS A 455 1.58 -28.25 -4.98
N LEU A 456 0.33 -27.92 -5.32
CA LEU A 456 -0.49 -28.75 -6.20
C LEU A 456 -0.06 -28.66 -7.68
N LEU A 457 0.42 -27.50 -8.10
CA LEU A 457 0.83 -27.24 -9.48
C LEU A 457 2.29 -27.60 -9.77
N LEU A 458 3.07 -27.99 -8.76
CA LEU A 458 4.49 -28.33 -8.93
C LEU A 458 4.72 -29.45 -9.96
N GLU A 459 3.95 -30.54 -9.86
CA GLU A 459 4.03 -31.67 -10.81
C GLU A 459 3.60 -31.25 -12.23
N PRO A 460 2.42 -30.63 -12.44
CA PRO A 460 2.04 -30.12 -13.76
C PRO A 460 3.02 -29.12 -14.36
N MET A 461 3.58 -28.22 -13.55
CA MET A 461 4.56 -27.23 -14.03
C MET A 461 5.89 -27.88 -14.46
N PHE A 462 6.22 -29.05 -13.93
CA PHE A 462 7.38 -29.82 -14.34
C PHE A 462 7.12 -30.61 -15.65
N GLU A 463 5.92 -31.16 -15.81
CA GLU A 463 5.59 -32.04 -16.94
C GLU A 463 5.11 -31.31 -18.20
N VAL A 464 4.52 -30.12 -18.08
CA VAL A 464 3.94 -29.39 -19.23
C VAL A 464 4.97 -28.86 -20.23
N PRO A 465 6.10 -28.25 -19.83
CA PRO A 465 7.07 -27.74 -20.79
C PRO A 465 7.59 -28.82 -21.75
N GLN A 466 7.57 -28.55 -23.06
CA GLN A 466 8.02 -29.46 -24.12
C GLN A 466 7.22 -30.78 -24.23
N SER A 467 5.99 -30.83 -23.72
CA SER A 467 5.12 -32.01 -23.80
C SER A 467 3.96 -31.83 -24.77
N ASP A 468 3.27 -32.93 -25.09
CA ASP A 468 2.05 -32.94 -25.93
C ASP A 468 0.77 -32.64 -25.13
N ILE A 469 0.89 -32.08 -23.93
CA ILE A 469 -0.24 -31.81 -23.03
C ILE A 469 -0.91 -30.50 -23.46
N ILE A 470 -2.20 -30.59 -23.81
CA ILE A 470 -3.03 -29.44 -24.19
C ILE A 470 -3.74 -28.85 -22.97
N ALA A 471 -4.17 -29.68 -22.02
CA ALA A 471 -4.88 -29.18 -20.85
C ALA A 471 -4.59 -29.99 -19.58
N VAL A 472 -4.58 -29.29 -18.45
CA VAL A 472 -4.46 -29.85 -17.11
C VAL A 472 -5.78 -29.61 -16.37
N GLU A 473 -6.40 -30.67 -15.88
CA GLU A 473 -7.62 -30.61 -15.07
C GLU A 473 -7.31 -30.92 -13.59
N LEU A 474 -7.70 -29.99 -12.71
CA LEU A 474 -7.62 -30.16 -11.26
C LEU A 474 -9.00 -30.48 -10.67
N THR A 475 -9.11 -31.67 -10.08
CA THR A 475 -10.30 -32.16 -9.37
C THR A 475 -10.12 -32.14 -7.85
N LYS A 476 -11.23 -32.30 -7.12
CA LYS A 476 -11.24 -32.36 -5.66
C LYS A 476 -10.33 -33.46 -5.09
N GLU A 477 -10.22 -34.58 -5.78
CA GLU A 477 -9.45 -35.75 -5.32
C GLU A 477 -7.93 -35.49 -5.32
N VAL A 478 -7.45 -34.68 -6.27
CA VAL A 478 -6.04 -34.26 -6.35
C VAL A 478 -5.65 -33.45 -5.12
N ILE A 479 -6.55 -32.57 -4.66
CA ILE A 479 -6.32 -31.74 -3.47
C ILE A 479 -6.29 -32.58 -2.19
N GLN A 480 -7.07 -33.67 -2.16
CA GLN A 480 -7.05 -34.62 -1.04
C GLN A 480 -5.85 -35.57 -1.08
N GLY A 481 -4.99 -35.50 -2.11
CA GLY A 481 -3.82 -36.36 -2.28
C GLY A 481 -4.17 -37.81 -2.64
N LYS A 482 -5.37 -38.05 -3.19
CA LYS A 482 -5.84 -39.40 -3.54
C LYS A 482 -5.45 -39.81 -4.96
N CYS A 483 -5.36 -38.86 -5.89
CA CYS A 483 -4.97 -39.09 -7.28
C CYS A 483 -4.05 -37.97 -7.79
N GLY A 484 -3.27 -38.25 -8.83
CA GLY A 484 -2.48 -37.24 -9.53
C GLY A 484 -3.33 -36.34 -10.43
N PRO A 485 -2.81 -35.18 -10.86
CA PRO A 485 -3.48 -34.29 -11.81
C PRO A 485 -3.83 -35.00 -13.12
N ARG A 486 -4.96 -34.63 -13.74
CA ARG A 486 -5.39 -35.23 -15.00
C ARG A 486 -4.86 -34.42 -16.17
N TYR A 487 -4.18 -35.11 -17.08
CA TYR A 487 -3.61 -34.52 -18.29
C TYR A 487 -4.42 -34.90 -19.53
N ILE A 488 -4.73 -33.92 -20.36
CA ILE A 488 -5.34 -34.10 -21.68
C ILE A 488 -4.25 -33.85 -22.72
N ARG A 489 -3.89 -34.89 -23.47
CA ARG A 489 -2.88 -34.83 -24.54
C ARG A 489 -3.54 -34.63 -25.90
N ALA A 490 -2.80 -34.00 -26.82
CA ALA A 490 -3.22 -33.88 -28.21
C ALA A 490 -3.48 -35.28 -28.83
N PRO A 491 -4.53 -35.43 -29.66
CA PRO A 491 -4.62 -36.63 -30.49
C PRO A 491 -3.36 -36.70 -31.38
N PRO A 492 -2.74 -37.87 -31.55
CA PRO A 492 -1.61 -38.01 -32.46
C PRO A 492 -2.07 -37.55 -33.85
N LYS A 493 -1.33 -36.63 -34.47
CA LYS A 493 -1.50 -36.37 -35.90
C LYS A 493 -1.10 -37.66 -36.61
N GLU A 494 -2.07 -38.33 -37.23
CA GLU A 494 -1.78 -39.28 -38.29
C GLU A 494 -0.98 -38.53 -39.34
N THR A 495 0.33 -38.81 -39.41
CA THR A 495 1.18 -38.38 -40.51
C THR A 495 0.59 -38.94 -41.80
N GLU A 496 0.07 -38.05 -42.64
CA GLU A 496 -0.12 -38.32 -44.06
C GLU A 496 1.19 -38.88 -44.62
N GLU A 497 1.05 -40.00 -45.32
CA GLU A 497 2.11 -40.76 -45.97
C GLU A 497 3.00 -39.83 -46.82
N GLU A 498 4.28 -39.69 -46.43
CA GLU A 498 5.31 -39.19 -47.34
C GLU A 498 5.54 -40.24 -48.43
N PHE A 499 4.87 -40.02 -49.57
CA PHE A 499 5.11 -40.74 -50.82
C PHE A 499 6.43 -40.24 -51.44
N ASP A 500 7.42 -41.11 -51.38
CA ASP A 500 8.46 -41.41 -52.38
C ASP A 500 9.30 -40.26 -52.99
N SER A 501 10.59 -40.26 -52.65
CA SER A 501 11.63 -39.88 -53.62
C SER A 501 12.91 -40.70 -53.36
N ALA A 502 13.00 -41.82 -54.07
CA ALA A 502 14.19 -42.44 -54.65
C ALA A 502 15.59 -41.91 -54.24
N SER A 503 16.41 -42.81 -53.71
CA SER A 503 17.84 -42.91 -54.05
C SER A 503 18.32 -44.34 -53.85
N GLU A 504 18.47 -45.05 -54.96
CA GLU A 504 19.34 -46.23 -55.10
C GLU A 504 20.81 -45.84 -54.92
N GLU A 505 21.70 -46.84 -54.87
CA GLU A 505 23.16 -46.85 -54.61
C GLU A 505 23.53 -47.09 -53.12
N ASP A 506 24.37 -48.05 -52.72
CA ASP A 506 25.12 -49.10 -53.39
C ASP A 506 25.64 -50.06 -52.30
N ASN A 507 25.39 -51.37 -52.41
CA ASN A 507 26.01 -52.37 -51.55
C ASN A 507 26.64 -53.48 -52.40
N TRP A 508 27.94 -53.35 -52.67
CA TRP A 508 28.73 -54.33 -53.42
C TRP A 508 29.29 -55.42 -52.50
N PRO A 509 29.06 -56.73 -52.76
CA PRO A 509 29.64 -57.80 -51.97
C PRO A 509 31.10 -58.10 -52.36
N ARG A 510 31.98 -58.25 -51.36
CA ARG A 510 33.36 -58.71 -51.55
C ARG A 510 33.38 -60.22 -51.81
N HIS A 511 33.73 -60.63 -53.03
CA HIS A 511 34.26 -61.96 -53.31
C HIS A 511 35.65 -61.81 -53.93
N ALA A 512 36.67 -62.21 -53.19
CA ALA A 512 38.04 -62.33 -53.67
C ALA A 512 38.37 -63.81 -53.86
N ASP A 513 38.90 -64.08 -55.05
CA ASP A 513 39.96 -65.05 -55.38
C ASP A 513 39.66 -66.55 -55.42
N ALA A 514 39.56 -67.07 -56.65
CA ALA A 514 40.04 -68.41 -57.02
C ALA A 514 40.33 -68.51 -58.55
N ALA A 515 41.59 -68.30 -58.94
CA ALA A 515 42.31 -68.87 -60.10
C ALA A 515 43.70 -68.19 -60.14
N ASN A 516 44.87 -68.83 -60.26
CA ASN A 516 45.26 -70.15 -60.75
C ASN A 516 46.74 -70.37 -60.33
N ASN A 517 47.07 -71.55 -59.77
CA ASN A 517 48.23 -72.42 -60.07
C ASN A 517 48.54 -73.39 -58.93
#